data_AF-A0A1I5Z4P4-F1
#
_entry.id   AF-A0A1I5Z4P4-F1
#
_cell.length_a   1.000
_cell.length_b   1.000
_cell.length_c   1.000
_cell.angle_alpha   90.00
_cell.angle_beta   90.00
_cell.angle_gamma   90.00
#
_symmetry.space_group_name_H-M   'P 1'
#
loop_
_entity.id
_entity.type
_entity.pdbx_description
1 polymer ?
#
loop_
_entity_poly.entity_id
_entity_poly.type
_entity_poly.pdbx_seq_one_letter_code
_entity_poly.pdbx_strand_id
1 'polypeptide(L)'
;MKKSFMKTTTAAALLTSAILVASPSAFAKTNTVDQSVHALKVELNAAAKQYVNPAIAGNLAPSNSLYPTLNSVKKNFESTKKTIANSKLSTKEKNSKLKEIDALYNEKITKGLVPYIDAYNYASKYIEPIMSDLTKAEQQNDFAAVEKGYHDLSAQLRERTAILYRFSGKAARDLLLAQYKKPADQVRDELKLPVTVYMKLAELQGLVTSGKLPEALKAYEQLKLLAASLPKDSTNPFYTALQQELKKIEALVNGNPNLNPAPITTQEALDAKVATLVKTVNASKDSKITLASTVSNTLEITVTEDISIIDFIGQDFYTYLIESLGIVKINGNAPLSVAALKDLKATFPADAKTLAVLKGKSFTFPITVNNTPDFTVNFTLKF
;
A
#
# COMPACT_ATOMS: atom_id res chain seq x y z
N MET A 1 0.22 -37.82 -6.86
CA MET A 1 -0.71 -37.32 -7.90
C MET A 1 -0.56 -35.80 -8.00
N LYS A 2 0.17 -35.29 -9.00
CA LYS A 2 0.38 -33.84 -9.21
C LYS A 2 -0.23 -33.47 -10.57
N LYS A 3 -1.26 -32.63 -10.54
CA LYS A 3 -1.94 -32.10 -11.72
C LYS A 3 -1.05 -31.07 -12.42
N SER A 4 -1.02 -31.17 -13.73
CA SER A 4 -0.22 -30.43 -14.71
C SER A 4 -0.49 -28.93 -14.73
N PHE A 5 0.58 -28.12 -14.75
CA PHE A 5 0.52 -26.81 -15.40
C PHE A 5 0.86 -27.00 -16.89
N MET A 6 -0.19 -27.01 -17.72
CA MET A 6 -0.06 -27.00 -19.17
C MET A 6 0.68 -25.74 -19.59
N LYS A 7 1.80 -25.92 -20.29
CA LYS A 7 2.43 -24.88 -21.09
C LYS A 7 1.39 -24.43 -22.13
N THR A 8 0.83 -23.24 -21.96
CA THR A 8 0.00 -22.60 -22.98
C THR A 8 0.92 -22.16 -24.11
N THR A 9 1.11 -23.05 -25.07
CA THR A 9 1.62 -22.73 -26.40
C THR A 9 0.66 -21.73 -27.02
N THR A 10 1.08 -20.46 -27.06
CA THR A 10 0.43 -19.41 -27.84
C THR A 10 0.59 -19.77 -29.31
N ALA A 11 -0.31 -20.59 -29.83
CA ALA A 11 -0.42 -20.82 -31.26
C ALA A 11 -0.90 -19.51 -31.88
N ALA A 12 0.04 -18.77 -32.47
CA ALA A 12 -0.26 -17.70 -33.42
C ALA A 12 -0.93 -18.34 -34.64
N ALA A 13 -2.24 -18.57 -34.55
CA ALA A 13 -3.07 -18.97 -35.67
C ALA A 13 -3.19 -17.75 -36.61
N LEU A 14 -2.21 -17.60 -37.50
CA LEU A 14 -2.34 -16.80 -38.71
C LEU A 14 -3.36 -17.49 -39.63
N LEU A 15 -4.64 -17.42 -39.27
CA LEU A 15 -5.71 -17.85 -40.13
C LEU A 15 -6.15 -16.63 -40.94
N THR A 16 -5.60 -16.54 -42.14
CA THR A 16 -6.10 -15.75 -43.27
C THR A 16 -7.54 -16.18 -43.58
N SER A 17 -8.48 -15.70 -42.78
CA SER A 17 -9.89 -15.71 -43.16
C SER A 17 -10.02 -14.63 -44.22
N ALA A 18 -9.89 -15.06 -45.48
CA ALA A 18 -10.34 -14.31 -46.63
C ALA A 18 -11.87 -14.14 -46.53
N ILE A 19 -12.30 -13.23 -45.64
CA ILE A 19 -13.62 -12.64 -45.73
C ILE A 19 -13.56 -11.89 -47.05
N LEU A 20 -14.25 -12.44 -48.05
CA LEU A 20 -14.54 -11.78 -49.32
C LEU A 20 -14.94 -10.34 -49.00
N VAL A 21 -13.98 -9.44 -49.15
CA VAL A 21 -14.23 -8.01 -49.21
C VAL A 21 -15.15 -7.90 -50.41
N ALA A 22 -16.44 -7.66 -50.17
CA ALA A 22 -17.30 -7.17 -51.22
C ALA A 22 -16.62 -5.90 -51.71
N SER A 23 -15.92 -6.03 -52.84
CA SER A 23 -15.15 -4.98 -53.46
C SER A 23 -16.04 -3.75 -53.60
N PRO A 24 -15.52 -2.52 -53.43
CA PRO A 24 -16.27 -1.28 -53.68
C PRO A 24 -16.82 -1.18 -55.11
N SER A 25 -16.43 -2.08 -56.02
CA SER A 25 -16.78 -2.08 -57.44
C SER A 25 -18.18 -2.59 -57.76
N ALA A 26 -18.96 -3.12 -56.80
CA ALA A 26 -20.38 -3.40 -57.03
C ALA A 26 -21.27 -2.13 -57.00
N PHE A 27 -20.70 -0.95 -56.76
CA PHE A 27 -21.41 0.34 -56.77
C PHE A 27 -21.45 1.05 -58.13
N ALA A 28 -21.11 0.37 -59.23
CA ALA A 28 -21.25 0.92 -60.56
C ALA A 28 -22.75 1.15 -60.90
N LYS A 29 -23.20 2.39 -60.75
CA LYS A 29 -24.51 2.95 -61.16
C LYS A 29 -25.74 2.31 -60.48
N THR A 30 -26.05 2.75 -59.26
CA THR A 30 -27.44 2.70 -58.77
C THR A 30 -28.19 3.89 -59.37
N ASN A 31 -29.26 3.63 -60.13
CA ASN A 31 -29.97 4.66 -60.90
C ASN A 31 -31.13 5.29 -60.11
N THR A 32 -31.43 4.80 -58.90
CA THR A 32 -32.52 5.30 -58.07
C THR A 32 -32.11 5.47 -56.60
N VAL A 33 -32.77 6.40 -55.89
CA VAL A 33 -32.56 6.66 -54.45
C VAL A 33 -32.73 5.38 -53.62
N ASP A 34 -33.73 4.56 -53.97
CA ASP A 34 -34.03 3.33 -53.23
C ASP A 34 -32.93 2.27 -53.36
N GLN A 35 -32.30 2.16 -54.52
CA GLN A 35 -31.15 1.27 -54.72
C GLN A 35 -29.96 1.71 -53.86
N SER A 36 -29.66 3.02 -53.81
CA SER A 36 -28.58 3.52 -52.96
C SER A 36 -28.85 3.28 -51.47
N VAL A 37 -30.09 3.51 -51.01
CA VAL A 37 -30.51 3.24 -49.63
C VAL A 37 -30.42 1.75 -49.30
N HIS A 38 -30.87 0.86 -50.20
CA HIS A 38 -30.79 -0.58 -49.99
C HIS A 38 -29.35 -1.07 -49.93
N ALA A 39 -28.49 -0.63 -50.86
CA ALA A 39 -27.07 -0.99 -50.87
C ALA A 39 -26.36 -0.58 -49.57
N LEU A 40 -26.62 0.65 -49.09
CA LEU A 40 -26.10 1.13 -47.81
C LEU A 40 -26.58 0.26 -46.62
N LYS A 41 -27.86 -0.12 -46.58
CA LYS A 41 -28.38 -1.01 -45.52
C LYS A 41 -27.67 -2.37 -45.51
N VAL A 42 -27.40 -2.95 -46.68
CA VAL A 42 -26.65 -4.21 -46.79
C VAL A 42 -25.23 -4.04 -46.26
N GLU A 43 -24.54 -2.96 -46.65
CA GLU A 43 -23.18 -2.67 -46.19
C GLU A 43 -23.11 -2.44 -44.67
N LEU A 44 -24.05 -1.67 -44.10
CA LEU A 44 -24.14 -1.43 -42.66
C LEU A 44 -24.33 -2.72 -41.85
N ASN A 45 -25.18 -3.63 -42.35
CA ASN A 45 -25.39 -4.93 -41.71
C ASN A 45 -24.16 -5.85 -41.87
N ALA A 46 -23.47 -5.80 -43.00
CA ALA A 46 -22.24 -6.56 -43.22
C ALA A 46 -21.11 -6.07 -42.31
N ALA A 47 -20.98 -4.76 -42.11
CA ALA A 47 -19.94 -4.15 -41.28
C ALA A 47 -19.98 -4.66 -39.82
N ALA A 48 -21.17 -4.73 -39.21
CA ALA A 48 -21.31 -5.28 -37.86
C ALA A 48 -20.96 -6.78 -37.78
N LYS A 49 -21.24 -7.55 -38.83
CA LYS A 49 -20.93 -8.99 -38.89
C LYS A 49 -19.42 -9.27 -38.92
N GLN A 50 -18.60 -8.32 -39.36
CA GLN A 50 -17.16 -8.52 -39.48
C GLN A 50 -16.44 -8.78 -38.16
N TYR A 51 -16.94 -8.26 -37.03
CA TYR A 51 -16.39 -8.59 -35.71
C TYR A 51 -17.26 -9.58 -34.93
N VAL A 52 -18.57 -9.65 -35.22
CA VAL A 52 -19.49 -10.57 -34.54
C VAL A 52 -19.27 -12.02 -35.00
N ASN A 53 -19.17 -12.27 -36.31
CA ASN A 53 -19.06 -13.64 -36.81
C ASN A 53 -17.75 -14.33 -36.40
N PRO A 54 -16.56 -13.68 -36.50
CA PRO A 54 -15.35 -14.28 -35.98
C PRO A 54 -15.45 -14.59 -34.48
N ALA A 55 -16.11 -13.71 -33.71
CA ALA A 55 -16.25 -13.90 -32.27
C ALA A 55 -17.14 -15.08 -31.91
N ILE A 56 -18.17 -15.38 -32.71
CA ILE A 56 -18.96 -16.60 -32.54
C ILE A 56 -18.08 -17.84 -32.78
N ALA A 57 -17.13 -17.75 -33.72
CA ALA A 57 -16.13 -18.79 -33.98
C ALA A 57 -14.94 -18.76 -33.00
N GLY A 58 -14.99 -17.96 -31.92
CA GLY A 58 -13.93 -17.89 -30.91
C GLY A 58 -12.78 -16.93 -31.21
N ASN A 59 -12.85 -16.15 -32.29
CA ASN A 59 -11.76 -15.29 -32.76
C ASN A 59 -12.12 -13.80 -32.68
N LEU A 60 -11.17 -12.96 -32.28
CA LEU A 60 -11.35 -11.51 -32.34
C LEU A 60 -10.89 -10.97 -33.70
N ALA A 61 -11.69 -10.10 -34.30
CA ALA A 61 -11.29 -9.38 -35.51
C ALA A 61 -10.34 -8.24 -35.12
N PRO A 62 -9.11 -8.18 -35.68
CA PRO A 62 -8.18 -7.13 -35.32
C PRO A 62 -8.65 -5.77 -35.86
N SER A 63 -8.39 -4.69 -35.13
CA SER A 63 -8.88 -3.35 -35.49
C SER A 63 -8.42 -2.89 -36.88
N ASN A 64 -7.20 -3.27 -37.30
CA ASN A 64 -6.64 -2.92 -38.60
C ASN A 64 -7.44 -3.46 -39.79
N SER A 65 -8.06 -4.63 -39.66
CA SER A 65 -8.87 -5.23 -40.73
C SER A 65 -10.25 -4.57 -40.87
N LEU A 66 -10.69 -3.85 -39.85
CA LEU A 66 -12.02 -3.23 -39.77
C LEU A 66 -12.04 -1.77 -40.25
N TYR A 67 -10.90 -1.07 -40.18
CA TYR A 67 -10.81 0.33 -40.66
C TYR A 67 -11.19 0.52 -42.14
N PRO A 68 -10.77 -0.34 -43.09
CA PRO A 68 -11.20 -0.21 -44.49
C PRO A 68 -12.73 -0.24 -44.63
N THR A 69 -13.40 -1.14 -43.93
CA THR A 69 -14.88 -1.22 -43.95
C THR A 69 -15.52 -0.01 -43.27
N LEU A 70 -14.98 0.45 -42.13
CA LEU A 70 -15.46 1.67 -41.48
C LEU A 70 -15.38 2.88 -42.42
N ASN A 71 -14.28 3.04 -43.13
CA ASN A 71 -14.06 4.15 -44.07
C ASN A 71 -14.98 4.05 -45.28
N SER A 72 -15.17 2.85 -45.83
CA SER A 72 -16.12 2.59 -46.92
C SER A 72 -17.55 2.99 -46.53
N VAL A 73 -18.02 2.48 -45.39
CA VAL A 73 -19.37 2.74 -44.89
C VAL A 73 -19.60 4.23 -44.62
N LYS A 74 -18.62 4.93 -44.03
CA LYS A 74 -18.69 6.39 -43.82
C LYS A 74 -18.87 7.13 -45.14
N LYS A 75 -18.08 6.78 -46.15
CA LYS A 75 -18.17 7.40 -47.48
C LYS A 75 -19.52 7.14 -48.15
N ASN A 76 -19.99 5.88 -48.12
CA ASN A 76 -21.24 5.50 -48.76
C ASN A 76 -22.47 6.06 -48.04
N PHE A 77 -22.42 6.19 -46.72
CA PHE A 77 -23.43 6.87 -45.91
C PHE A 77 -23.58 8.34 -46.32
N GLU A 78 -22.50 9.11 -46.35
CA GLU A 78 -22.52 10.51 -46.77
C GLU A 78 -22.96 10.68 -48.22
N SER A 79 -22.50 9.80 -49.12
CA SER A 79 -22.93 9.79 -50.51
C SER A 79 -24.44 9.55 -50.62
N THR A 80 -24.98 8.61 -49.85
CA THR A 80 -26.42 8.28 -49.89
C THR A 80 -27.27 9.43 -49.31
N LYS A 81 -26.80 10.09 -48.24
CA LYS A 81 -27.46 11.31 -47.72
C LYS A 81 -27.56 12.40 -48.78
N LYS A 82 -26.48 12.64 -49.52
CA LYS A 82 -26.48 13.60 -50.66
C LYS A 82 -27.45 13.19 -51.76
N THR A 83 -27.47 11.91 -52.13
CA THR A 83 -28.42 11.38 -53.14
C THR A 83 -29.88 11.59 -52.70
N ILE A 84 -30.21 11.34 -51.43
CA ILE A 84 -31.57 11.58 -50.90
C ILE A 84 -31.89 13.09 -50.91
N ALA A 85 -30.96 13.93 -50.45
CA ALA A 85 -31.16 15.38 -50.40
C ALA A 85 -31.43 15.99 -51.79
N ASN A 86 -30.66 15.58 -52.80
CA ASN A 86 -30.75 16.06 -54.18
C ASN A 86 -31.86 15.39 -55.01
N SER A 87 -32.58 14.42 -54.45
CA SER A 87 -33.64 13.72 -55.15
C SER A 87 -34.90 14.57 -55.35
N LYS A 88 -35.75 14.15 -56.29
CA LYS A 88 -37.08 14.76 -56.54
C LYS A 88 -38.17 14.28 -55.56
N LEU A 89 -37.81 13.55 -54.51
CA LEU A 89 -38.75 13.04 -53.50
C LEU A 89 -39.39 14.19 -52.71
N SER A 90 -40.57 13.94 -52.15
CA SER A 90 -41.21 14.89 -51.23
C SER A 90 -40.39 15.08 -49.95
N THR A 91 -40.55 16.23 -49.29
CA THR A 91 -39.87 16.51 -48.01
C THR A 91 -40.14 15.43 -46.96
N LYS A 92 -41.37 14.90 -46.91
CA LYS A 92 -41.76 13.83 -45.98
C LYS A 92 -40.99 12.52 -46.26
N GLU A 93 -40.88 12.14 -47.52
CA GLU A 93 -40.14 10.92 -47.92
C GLU A 93 -38.64 11.05 -47.67
N LYS A 94 -38.05 12.22 -47.99
CA LYS A 94 -36.64 12.51 -47.68
C LYS A 94 -36.36 12.34 -46.19
N ASN A 95 -37.16 12.96 -45.34
CA ASN A 95 -37.01 12.87 -43.89
C ASN A 95 -37.16 11.43 -43.37
N SER A 96 -38.11 10.67 -43.92
CA SER A 96 -38.29 9.27 -43.54
C SER A 96 -37.07 8.41 -43.89
N LYS A 97 -36.53 8.54 -45.11
CA LYS A 97 -35.37 7.77 -45.56
C LYS A 97 -34.10 8.17 -44.81
N LEU A 98 -33.88 9.47 -44.56
CA LEU A 98 -32.75 9.96 -43.77
C LEU A 98 -32.80 9.41 -42.34
N LYS A 99 -33.97 9.48 -41.68
CA LYS A 99 -34.15 8.94 -40.32
C LYS A 99 -33.85 7.44 -40.27
N GLU A 100 -34.27 6.69 -41.28
CA GLU A 100 -34.02 5.25 -41.37
C GLU A 100 -32.52 4.93 -41.49
N ILE A 101 -31.80 5.57 -42.41
CA ILE A 101 -30.37 5.31 -42.59
C ILE A 101 -29.54 5.83 -41.41
N ASP A 102 -29.92 6.97 -40.82
CA ASP A 102 -29.27 7.54 -39.63
C ASP A 102 -29.43 6.59 -38.42
N ALA A 103 -30.62 6.03 -38.22
CA ALA A 103 -30.87 5.05 -37.16
C ALA A 103 -30.01 3.80 -37.32
N LEU A 104 -29.95 3.24 -38.53
CA LEU A 104 -29.16 2.04 -38.80
C LEU A 104 -27.65 2.30 -38.68
N TYR A 105 -27.18 3.46 -39.16
CA TYR A 105 -25.79 3.88 -38.99
C TYR A 105 -25.42 4.04 -37.52
N ASN A 106 -26.29 4.67 -36.73
CA ASN A 106 -26.09 4.81 -35.29
C ASN A 106 -25.98 3.44 -34.60
N GLU A 107 -26.87 2.51 -34.93
CA GLU A 107 -26.88 1.16 -34.34
C GLU A 107 -25.64 0.34 -34.72
N LYS A 108 -25.33 0.23 -36.01
CA LYS A 108 -24.30 -0.70 -36.52
C LYS A 108 -22.89 -0.13 -36.45
N ILE A 109 -22.73 1.17 -36.63
CA ILE A 109 -21.41 1.82 -36.72
C ILE A 109 -21.11 2.59 -35.44
N THR A 110 -21.95 3.55 -35.07
CA THR A 110 -21.68 4.45 -33.94
C THR A 110 -21.69 3.71 -32.60
N LYS A 111 -22.63 2.77 -32.40
CA LYS A 111 -22.75 1.92 -31.20
C LYS A 111 -22.21 0.49 -31.38
N GLY A 112 -21.75 0.14 -32.57
CA GLY A 112 -21.29 -1.21 -32.92
C GLY A 112 -19.82 -1.23 -33.28
N LEU A 113 -19.52 -1.04 -34.56
CA LEU A 113 -18.16 -1.18 -35.11
C LEU A 113 -17.14 -0.22 -34.48
N VAL A 114 -17.49 1.05 -34.29
CA VAL A 114 -16.54 2.06 -33.75
C VAL A 114 -16.13 1.72 -32.31
N PRO A 115 -17.07 1.51 -31.35
CA PRO A 115 -16.65 1.19 -29.99
C PRO A 115 -16.00 -0.21 -29.88
N TYR A 116 -16.25 -1.13 -30.82
CA TYR A 116 -15.50 -2.39 -30.90
C TYR A 116 -14.02 -2.15 -31.24
N ILE A 117 -13.76 -1.34 -32.26
CA ILE A 117 -12.41 -0.94 -32.66
C ILE A 117 -11.70 -0.27 -31.47
N ASP A 118 -12.38 0.63 -30.76
CA ASP A 118 -11.84 1.28 -29.57
C ASP A 118 -11.52 0.27 -28.45
N ALA A 119 -12.41 -0.69 -28.19
CA ALA A 119 -12.21 -1.75 -27.21
C ALA A 119 -11.02 -2.65 -27.55
N TYR A 120 -10.90 -3.05 -28.82
CA TYR A 120 -9.77 -3.85 -29.28
C TYR A 120 -8.45 -3.07 -29.19
N ASN A 121 -8.44 -1.80 -29.61
CA ASN A 121 -7.26 -0.95 -29.48
C ASN A 121 -6.88 -0.69 -28.02
N TYR A 122 -7.87 -0.51 -27.14
CA TYR A 122 -7.63 -0.38 -25.70
C TYR A 122 -6.93 -1.62 -25.15
N ALA A 123 -7.45 -2.80 -25.45
CA ALA A 123 -6.87 -4.07 -25.02
C ALA A 123 -5.44 -4.29 -25.55
N SER A 124 -5.26 -4.22 -26.87
CA SER A 124 -3.99 -4.51 -27.55
C SER A 124 -2.90 -3.45 -27.36
N LYS A 125 -3.26 -2.17 -27.18
CA LYS A 125 -2.27 -1.08 -27.06
C LYS A 125 -1.99 -0.63 -25.64
N TYR A 126 -2.89 -0.90 -24.69
CA TYR A 126 -2.75 -0.42 -23.32
C TYR A 126 -2.71 -1.54 -22.28
N ILE A 127 -3.40 -2.67 -22.48
CA ILE A 127 -3.34 -3.77 -21.51
C ILE A 127 -2.19 -4.71 -21.84
N GLU A 128 -2.14 -5.22 -23.07
CA GLU A 128 -1.17 -6.23 -23.49
C GLU A 128 0.31 -5.80 -23.35
N PRO A 129 0.71 -4.56 -23.72
CA PRO A 129 2.09 -4.13 -23.54
C PRO A 129 2.48 -4.04 -22.05
N ILE A 130 1.60 -3.52 -21.19
CA ILE A 130 1.85 -3.44 -19.75
C ILE A 130 2.03 -4.83 -19.17
N MET A 131 1.20 -5.81 -19.56
CA MET A 131 1.31 -7.20 -19.12
C MET A 131 2.63 -7.85 -19.56
N SER A 132 3.05 -7.58 -20.81
CA SER A 132 4.33 -8.05 -21.34
C SER A 132 5.52 -7.46 -20.58
N ASP A 133 5.48 -6.15 -20.31
CA ASP A 133 6.56 -5.45 -19.62
C ASP A 133 6.62 -5.84 -18.13
N LEU A 134 5.48 -6.07 -17.48
CA LEU A 134 5.41 -6.64 -16.13
C LEU A 134 6.09 -8.02 -16.08
N THR A 135 5.76 -8.89 -17.04
CA THR A 135 6.36 -10.24 -17.11
C THR A 135 7.88 -10.17 -17.25
N LYS A 136 8.41 -9.24 -18.06
CA LYS A 136 9.85 -9.03 -18.21
C LYS A 136 10.48 -8.48 -16.93
N ALA A 137 9.83 -7.50 -16.30
CA ALA A 137 10.31 -6.88 -15.07
C ALA A 137 10.38 -7.89 -13.91
N GLU A 138 9.38 -8.77 -13.79
CA GLU A 138 9.40 -9.88 -12.82
C GLU A 138 10.58 -10.84 -13.08
N GLN A 139 10.86 -11.18 -14.35
CA GLN A 139 11.99 -12.06 -14.70
C GLN A 139 13.35 -11.41 -14.41
N GLN A 140 13.44 -10.09 -14.50
CA GLN A 140 14.64 -9.31 -14.23
C GLN A 140 14.79 -8.91 -12.76
N ASN A 141 13.78 -9.18 -11.92
CA ASN A 141 13.67 -8.68 -10.55
C ASN A 141 13.76 -7.14 -10.46
N ASP A 142 13.25 -6.43 -11.47
CA ASP A 142 13.18 -4.97 -11.46
C ASP A 142 11.93 -4.51 -10.69
N PHE A 143 12.07 -4.37 -9.38
CA PHE A 143 10.98 -4.01 -8.48
C PHE A 143 10.33 -2.67 -8.83
N ALA A 144 11.12 -1.67 -9.26
CA ALA A 144 10.62 -0.36 -9.61
C ALA A 144 9.77 -0.41 -10.90
N ALA A 145 10.22 -1.18 -11.90
CA ALA A 145 9.44 -1.41 -13.09
C ALA A 145 8.15 -2.20 -12.82
N VAL A 146 8.19 -3.19 -11.91
CA VAL A 146 6.99 -3.94 -11.48
C VAL A 146 5.99 -3.03 -10.77
N GLU A 147 6.43 -2.22 -9.81
CA GLU A 147 5.58 -1.24 -9.11
C GLU A 147 4.91 -0.29 -10.11
N LYS A 148 5.71 0.31 -11.01
CA LYS A 148 5.20 1.22 -12.03
C LYS A 148 4.17 0.53 -12.94
N GLY A 149 4.50 -0.66 -13.46
CA GLY A 149 3.59 -1.43 -14.31
C GLY A 149 2.30 -1.81 -13.59
N TYR A 150 2.36 -2.14 -12.30
CA TYR A 150 1.20 -2.43 -11.47
C TYR A 150 0.27 -1.22 -11.34
N HIS A 151 0.83 -0.03 -11.08
CA HIS A 151 0.05 1.20 -10.99
C HIS A 151 -0.56 1.61 -12.33
N ASP A 152 0.21 1.51 -13.42
CA ASP A 152 -0.27 1.79 -14.77
C ASP A 152 -1.42 0.84 -15.14
N LEU A 153 -1.26 -0.48 -14.89
CA LEU A 153 -2.30 -1.49 -15.12
C LEU A 153 -3.55 -1.20 -14.28
N SER A 154 -3.37 -0.90 -12.99
CA SER A 154 -4.45 -0.57 -12.07
C SER A 154 -5.24 0.66 -12.53
N ALA A 155 -4.55 1.70 -13.02
CA ALA A 155 -5.17 2.89 -13.57
C ALA A 155 -6.00 2.56 -14.82
N GLN A 156 -5.44 1.81 -15.78
CA GLN A 156 -6.19 1.39 -16.97
C GLN A 156 -7.45 0.60 -16.59
N LEU A 157 -7.29 -0.42 -15.75
CA LEU A 157 -8.39 -1.31 -15.34
C LEU A 157 -9.47 -0.57 -14.54
N ARG A 158 -9.11 0.47 -13.77
CA ARG A 158 -10.08 1.27 -13.01
C ARG A 158 -10.81 2.30 -13.86
N GLU A 159 -10.08 3.04 -14.69
CA GLU A 159 -10.59 4.25 -15.34
C GLU A 159 -11.16 4.01 -16.73
N ARG A 160 -10.57 3.08 -17.49
CA ARG A 160 -10.83 2.94 -18.94
C ARG A 160 -11.53 1.65 -19.32
N THR A 161 -11.76 0.74 -18.36
CA THR A 161 -12.47 -0.53 -18.56
C THR A 161 -13.87 -0.38 -19.17
N ALA A 162 -14.56 0.74 -18.92
CA ALA A 162 -15.88 0.98 -19.51
C ALA A 162 -15.87 0.89 -21.06
N ILE A 163 -14.73 1.17 -21.72
CA ILE A 163 -14.58 1.06 -23.17
C ILE A 163 -14.91 -0.35 -23.66
N LEU A 164 -14.56 -1.40 -22.89
CA LEU A 164 -14.82 -2.80 -23.25
C LEU A 164 -16.31 -3.16 -23.29
N TYR A 165 -17.20 -2.32 -22.76
CA TYR A 165 -18.63 -2.61 -22.64
C TYR A 165 -19.51 -1.79 -23.59
N ARG A 166 -18.93 -0.84 -24.35
CA ARG A 166 -19.69 0.16 -25.13
C ARG A 166 -20.27 -0.34 -26.45
N PHE A 167 -19.79 -1.46 -27.00
CA PHE A 167 -20.21 -1.97 -28.30
C PHE A 167 -21.29 -3.06 -28.19
N SER A 168 -22.08 -3.22 -29.24
CA SER A 168 -23.06 -4.30 -29.40
C SER A 168 -22.38 -5.61 -29.82
N GLY A 169 -22.79 -6.76 -29.27
CA GLY A 169 -22.20 -8.07 -29.62
C GLY A 169 -21.60 -8.79 -28.41
N LYS A 170 -22.41 -9.63 -27.76
CA LYS A 170 -22.05 -10.34 -26.52
C LYS A 170 -20.84 -11.25 -26.70
N ALA A 171 -20.81 -12.07 -27.77
CA ALA A 171 -19.71 -13.01 -28.00
C ALA A 171 -18.33 -12.31 -28.09
N ALA A 172 -18.26 -11.23 -28.87
CA ALA A 172 -17.04 -10.45 -29.01
C ALA A 172 -16.62 -9.77 -27.69
N ARG A 173 -17.58 -9.29 -26.91
CA ARG A 173 -17.32 -8.73 -25.57
C ARG A 173 -16.77 -9.76 -24.62
N ASP A 174 -17.43 -10.91 -24.52
CA ASP A 174 -17.02 -11.97 -23.61
C ASP A 174 -15.61 -12.49 -23.95
N LEU A 175 -15.28 -12.60 -25.24
CA LEU A 175 -13.94 -12.95 -25.69
C LEU A 175 -12.89 -11.89 -25.35
N LEU A 176 -13.16 -10.59 -25.60
CA LEU A 176 -12.25 -9.50 -25.21
C LEU A 176 -11.98 -9.51 -23.70
N LEU A 177 -13.03 -9.70 -22.89
CA LEU A 177 -12.91 -9.80 -21.45
C LEU A 177 -12.10 -11.03 -21.03
N ALA A 178 -12.33 -12.18 -21.66
CA ALA A 178 -11.63 -13.42 -21.35
C ALA A 178 -10.14 -13.38 -21.75
N GLN A 179 -9.81 -12.80 -22.91
CA GLN A 179 -8.44 -12.77 -23.42
C GLN A 179 -7.57 -11.69 -22.77
N TYR A 180 -8.16 -10.52 -22.46
CA TYR A 180 -7.36 -9.38 -22.00
C TYR A 180 -7.69 -8.97 -20.56
N LYS A 181 -8.96 -8.73 -20.24
CA LYS A 181 -9.33 -8.16 -18.93
C LYS A 181 -9.11 -9.13 -17.78
N LYS A 182 -9.59 -10.37 -17.90
CA LYS A 182 -9.50 -11.37 -16.83
C LYS A 182 -8.04 -11.69 -16.45
N PRO A 183 -7.13 -11.98 -17.41
CA PRO A 183 -5.71 -12.17 -17.07
C PRO A 183 -5.08 -10.93 -16.44
N ALA A 184 -5.45 -9.73 -16.91
CA ALA A 184 -4.95 -8.48 -16.34
C ALA A 184 -5.43 -8.25 -14.89
N ASP A 185 -6.70 -8.54 -14.57
CA ASP A 185 -7.18 -8.48 -13.19
C ASP A 185 -6.45 -9.48 -12.31
N GLN A 186 -6.22 -10.71 -12.80
CA GLN A 186 -5.49 -11.74 -12.06
C GLN A 186 -4.06 -11.29 -11.73
N VAL A 187 -3.30 -10.83 -12.72
CA VAL A 187 -1.93 -10.33 -12.50
C VAL A 187 -1.92 -9.13 -11.55
N ARG A 188 -2.85 -8.19 -11.70
CA ARG A 188 -2.98 -7.07 -10.75
C ARG A 188 -3.22 -7.60 -9.32
N ASP A 189 -4.14 -8.53 -9.14
CA ASP A 189 -4.51 -9.02 -7.81
C ASP A 189 -3.37 -9.83 -7.18
N GLU A 190 -2.64 -10.61 -7.98
CA GLU A 190 -1.43 -11.33 -7.56
C GLU A 190 -0.30 -10.37 -7.16
N LEU A 191 -0.09 -9.28 -7.91
CA LEU A 191 0.97 -8.31 -7.64
C LEU A 191 0.65 -7.33 -6.50
N LYS A 192 -0.62 -7.22 -6.07
CA LYS A 192 -1.05 -6.27 -5.05
C LYS A 192 -0.22 -6.36 -3.77
N LEU A 193 -0.08 -7.57 -3.21
CA LEU A 193 0.65 -7.78 -1.97
C LEU A 193 2.16 -7.53 -2.14
N PRO A 194 2.88 -8.15 -3.10
CA PRO A 194 4.32 -7.94 -3.23
C PRO A 194 4.68 -6.49 -3.58
N VAL A 195 3.88 -5.79 -4.38
CA VAL A 195 4.09 -4.35 -4.63
C VAL A 195 3.92 -3.54 -3.35
N THR A 196 2.88 -3.81 -2.55
CA THR A 196 2.68 -3.12 -1.26
C THR A 196 3.87 -3.34 -0.32
N VAL A 197 4.41 -4.55 -0.28
CA VAL A 197 5.61 -4.87 0.52
C VAL A 197 6.82 -4.09 0.01
N TYR A 198 7.03 -4.05 -1.31
CA TYR A 198 8.13 -3.29 -1.91
C TYR A 198 8.03 -1.79 -1.60
N MET A 199 6.84 -1.19 -1.75
CA MET A 199 6.60 0.23 -1.42
C MET A 199 6.96 0.52 0.05
N LYS A 200 6.56 -0.35 0.97
CA LYS A 200 6.87 -0.21 2.40
C LYS A 200 8.36 -0.40 2.69
N LEU A 201 9.01 -1.27 1.94
CA LEU A 201 10.46 -1.46 2.03
C LEU A 201 11.22 -0.21 1.57
N ALA A 202 10.81 0.39 0.44
CA ALA A 202 11.38 1.64 -0.05
C ALA A 202 11.13 2.82 0.92
N GLU A 203 9.93 2.91 1.50
CA GLU A 203 9.60 3.90 2.54
C GLU A 203 10.52 3.74 3.76
N LEU A 204 10.68 2.51 4.26
CA LEU A 204 11.54 2.22 5.40
C LEU A 204 13.01 2.59 5.11
N GLN A 205 13.53 2.23 3.95
CA GLN A 205 14.89 2.62 3.54
C GLN A 205 15.05 4.15 3.55
N GLY A 206 14.09 4.89 2.99
CA GLY A 206 14.11 6.35 3.01
C GLY A 206 14.10 6.95 4.42
N LEU A 207 13.30 6.39 5.34
CA LEU A 207 13.25 6.82 6.75
C LEU A 207 14.56 6.56 7.49
N VAL A 208 15.17 5.39 7.27
CA VAL A 208 16.47 5.03 7.85
C VAL A 208 17.56 5.97 7.35
N THR A 209 17.64 6.20 6.03
CA THR A 209 18.64 7.13 5.45
C THR A 209 18.43 8.56 5.92
N SER A 210 17.19 8.97 6.21
CA SER A 210 16.85 10.30 6.72
C SER A 210 17.01 10.44 8.25
N GLY A 211 17.43 9.40 8.96
CA GLY A 211 17.59 9.41 10.42
C GLY A 211 16.29 9.48 11.22
N LYS A 212 15.13 9.24 10.58
CA LYS A 212 13.81 9.26 11.23
C LYS A 212 13.49 7.91 11.87
N LEU A 213 14.23 7.61 12.94
CA LEU A 213 14.28 6.27 13.55
C LEU A 213 12.94 5.81 14.18
N PRO A 214 12.18 6.64 14.91
CA PRO A 214 10.87 6.23 15.45
C PRO A 214 9.87 5.85 14.35
N GLU A 215 9.84 6.61 13.26
CA GLU A 215 8.99 6.34 12.10
C GLU A 215 9.44 5.08 11.34
N ALA A 216 10.75 4.88 11.21
CA ALA A 216 11.31 3.66 10.62
C ALA A 216 10.89 2.41 11.40
N LEU A 217 10.93 2.45 12.74
CA LEU A 217 10.47 1.32 13.56
C LEU A 217 8.99 0.99 13.30
N LYS A 218 8.14 2.02 13.26
CA LYS A 218 6.71 1.84 12.98
C LYS A 218 6.46 1.26 11.58
N ALA A 219 7.20 1.73 10.58
CA ALA A 219 7.12 1.20 9.22
C ALA A 219 7.61 -0.25 9.14
N TYR A 220 8.64 -0.61 9.90
CA TYR A 220 9.16 -1.97 9.98
C TYR A 220 8.15 -2.96 10.60
N GLU A 221 7.48 -2.59 11.69
CA GLU A 221 6.43 -3.44 12.28
C GLU A 221 5.27 -3.68 11.31
N GLN A 222 4.87 -2.66 10.53
CA GLN A 222 3.88 -2.83 9.46
C GLN A 222 4.39 -3.75 8.35
N LEU A 223 5.65 -3.60 7.94
CA LEU A 223 6.29 -4.43 6.93
C LEU A 223 6.33 -5.90 7.36
N LYS A 224 6.62 -6.18 8.63
CA LYS A 224 6.66 -7.53 9.20
C LYS A 224 5.30 -8.24 9.11
N LEU A 225 4.21 -7.53 9.42
CA LEU A 225 2.85 -8.05 9.29
C LEU A 225 2.48 -8.37 7.83
N LEU A 226 2.85 -7.49 6.90
CA LEU A 226 2.63 -7.70 5.46
C LEU A 226 3.48 -8.85 4.92
N ALA A 227 4.75 -8.92 5.30
CA ALA A 227 5.69 -9.95 4.90
C ALA A 227 5.26 -11.34 5.38
N ALA A 228 4.62 -11.46 6.54
CA ALA A 228 4.07 -12.72 7.03
C ALA A 228 2.97 -13.30 6.12
N SER A 229 2.31 -12.45 5.33
CA SER A 229 1.27 -12.83 4.37
C SER A 229 1.81 -13.22 3.00
N LEU A 230 3.11 -13.00 2.74
CA LEU A 230 3.72 -13.40 1.48
C LEU A 230 3.83 -14.93 1.40
N PRO A 231 3.62 -15.52 0.20
CA PRO A 231 3.83 -16.95 -0.01
C PRO A 231 5.28 -17.32 0.31
N LYS A 232 5.48 -18.26 1.24
CA LYS A 232 6.81 -18.72 1.65
C LYS A 232 7.45 -19.67 0.63
N ASP A 233 6.62 -20.48 -0.03
CA ASP A 233 7.04 -21.51 -1.00
C ASP A 233 6.72 -21.12 -2.44
N SER A 234 6.98 -19.86 -2.82
CA SER A 234 6.77 -19.39 -4.18
C SER A 234 7.90 -19.85 -5.10
N THR A 235 7.55 -20.50 -6.22
CA THR A 235 8.50 -20.79 -7.31
C THR A 235 8.77 -19.57 -8.20
N ASN A 236 8.08 -18.44 -7.97
CA ASN A 236 8.29 -17.23 -8.75
C ASN A 236 9.58 -16.52 -8.26
N PRO A 237 10.57 -16.28 -9.15
CA PRO A 237 11.85 -15.66 -8.80
C PRO A 237 11.68 -14.27 -8.16
N PHE A 238 10.67 -13.50 -8.57
CA PHE A 238 10.37 -12.17 -8.03
C PHE A 238 10.07 -12.22 -6.52
N TYR A 239 9.29 -13.21 -6.08
CA TYR A 239 8.97 -13.40 -4.66
C TYR A 239 10.21 -13.80 -3.87
N THR A 240 11.05 -14.66 -4.44
CA THR A 240 12.33 -15.06 -3.81
C THR A 240 13.24 -13.85 -3.65
N ALA A 241 13.35 -13.00 -4.67
CA ALA A 241 14.14 -11.76 -4.61
C ALA A 241 13.58 -10.79 -3.56
N LEU A 242 12.26 -10.61 -3.50
CA LEU A 242 11.62 -9.75 -2.50
C LEU A 242 11.88 -10.25 -1.06
N GLN A 243 11.84 -11.57 -0.84
CA GLN A 243 12.19 -12.16 0.46
C GLN A 243 13.65 -11.93 0.83
N GLN A 244 14.57 -11.91 -0.14
CA GLN A 244 15.98 -11.58 0.13
C GLN A 244 16.14 -10.12 0.55
N GLU A 245 15.44 -9.18 -0.09
CA GLU A 245 15.44 -7.77 0.34
C GLU A 245 14.87 -7.59 1.75
N LEU A 246 13.81 -8.32 2.09
CA LEU A 246 13.26 -8.32 3.45
C LEU A 246 14.28 -8.78 4.49
N LYS A 247 15.04 -9.85 4.20
CA LYS A 247 16.10 -10.35 5.10
C LYS A 247 17.23 -9.33 5.28
N LYS A 248 17.62 -8.61 4.22
CA LYS A 248 18.64 -7.55 4.31
C LYS A 248 18.18 -6.43 5.25
N ILE A 249 16.93 -6.01 5.13
CA ILE A 249 16.33 -4.99 5.99
C ILE A 249 16.19 -5.47 7.43
N GLU A 250 15.74 -6.71 7.65
CA GLU A 250 15.65 -7.30 8.98
C GLU A 250 17.03 -7.31 9.68
N ALA A 251 18.09 -7.69 8.96
CA ALA A 251 19.44 -7.64 9.48
C ALA A 251 19.90 -6.20 9.80
N LEU A 252 19.55 -5.23 8.95
CA LEU A 252 19.88 -3.82 9.16
C LEU A 252 19.16 -3.23 10.40
N VAL A 253 17.88 -3.56 10.58
CA VAL A 253 17.09 -3.10 11.73
C VAL A 253 17.57 -3.77 13.02
N ASN A 254 17.75 -5.09 13.02
CA ASN A 254 18.19 -5.85 14.20
C ASN A 254 19.63 -5.50 14.62
N GLY A 255 20.50 -5.16 13.67
CA GLY A 255 21.87 -4.75 13.92
C GLY A 255 22.05 -3.27 14.28
N ASN A 256 21.00 -2.45 14.20
CA ASN A 256 21.05 -1.04 14.56
C ASN A 256 20.54 -0.83 16.00
N PRO A 257 21.41 -0.56 16.98
CA PRO A 257 21.02 -0.43 18.38
C PRO A 257 20.08 0.75 18.65
N ASN A 258 19.94 1.70 17.73
CA ASN A 258 18.97 2.79 17.85
C ASN A 258 17.56 2.41 17.34
N LEU A 259 17.45 1.37 16.50
CA LEU A 259 16.18 0.85 15.98
C LEU A 259 15.73 -0.41 16.72
N ASN A 260 16.68 -1.20 17.24
CA ASN A 260 16.40 -2.33 18.10
C ASN A 260 17.26 -2.17 19.36
N PRO A 261 16.93 -1.21 20.25
CA PRO A 261 17.66 -1.07 21.49
C PRO A 261 17.55 -2.39 22.24
N ALA A 262 18.70 -2.93 22.67
CA ALA A 262 18.71 -4.05 23.58
C ALA A 262 17.76 -3.73 24.74
N PRO A 263 17.00 -4.72 25.24
CA PRO A 263 16.13 -4.46 26.38
C PRO A 263 16.98 -3.87 27.51
N ILE A 264 16.70 -2.60 27.85
CA ILE A 264 17.37 -1.96 28.99
C ILE A 264 17.13 -2.85 30.19
N THR A 265 18.21 -3.20 30.88
CA THR A 265 18.09 -3.96 32.11
C THR A 265 17.26 -3.17 33.11
N THR A 266 16.58 -3.85 34.03
CA THR A 266 15.80 -3.17 35.07
C THR A 266 16.66 -2.24 35.94
N GLN A 267 17.97 -2.48 36.01
CA GLN A 267 18.95 -1.60 36.67
C GLN A 267 19.24 -0.32 35.86
N GLU A 268 19.48 -0.43 34.55
CA GLU A 268 19.70 0.76 33.70
C GLU A 268 18.47 1.68 33.66
N ALA A 269 17.26 1.09 33.68
CA ALA A 269 16.02 1.85 33.79
C ALA A 269 15.92 2.62 35.12
N LEU A 270 16.38 2.02 36.23
CA LEU A 270 16.43 2.69 37.53
C LEU A 270 17.50 3.79 37.55
N ASP A 271 18.70 3.53 37.02
CA ASP A 271 19.79 4.50 36.99
C ASP A 271 19.40 5.74 36.15
N ALA A 272 18.66 5.56 35.05
CA ALA A 272 18.11 6.67 34.27
C ALA A 272 17.08 7.52 35.04
N LYS A 273 16.23 6.88 35.85
CA LYS A 273 15.30 7.58 36.76
C LYS A 273 16.05 8.37 37.83
N VAL A 274 17.10 7.79 38.43
CA VAL A 274 17.97 8.47 39.41
C VAL A 274 18.66 9.68 38.76
N ALA A 275 19.22 9.54 37.56
CA ALA A 275 19.84 10.65 36.85
C ALA A 275 18.84 11.80 36.57
N THR A 276 17.60 11.46 36.21
CA THR A 276 16.53 12.44 35.98
C THR A 276 16.13 13.15 37.28
N LEU A 277 16.00 12.41 38.38
CA LEU A 277 15.76 12.96 39.71
C LEU A 277 16.85 13.95 40.11
N VAL A 278 18.13 13.56 40.00
CA VAL A 278 19.29 14.41 40.32
C VAL A 278 19.24 15.71 39.53
N LYS A 279 19.01 15.63 38.22
CA LYS A 279 18.91 16.81 37.36
C LYS A 279 17.75 17.73 37.77
N THR A 280 16.59 17.17 38.09
CA THR A 280 15.39 17.97 38.39
C THR A 280 15.49 18.64 39.74
N VAL A 281 15.98 17.93 40.78
CA VAL A 281 16.17 18.52 42.11
C VAL A 281 17.23 19.61 42.08
N ASN A 282 18.37 19.39 41.41
CA ASN A 282 19.43 20.40 41.31
C ASN A 282 19.06 21.61 40.44
N ALA A 283 18.05 21.50 39.58
CA ALA A 283 17.54 22.61 38.79
C ALA A 283 16.50 23.47 39.56
N SER A 284 15.98 22.97 40.69
CA SER A 284 15.04 23.72 41.52
C SER A 284 15.77 24.82 42.29
N LYS A 285 15.28 26.06 42.18
CA LYS A 285 15.90 27.23 42.85
C LYS A 285 15.65 27.29 44.36
N ASP A 286 14.72 26.48 44.87
CA ASP A 286 14.28 26.47 46.27
C ASP A 286 14.71 25.20 47.02
N SER A 287 15.65 24.41 46.46
CA SER A 287 16.03 23.13 47.08
C SER A 287 16.99 23.33 48.26
N LYS A 288 16.53 22.96 49.46
CA LYS A 288 17.34 22.87 50.70
C LYS A 288 18.38 21.73 50.67
N ILE A 289 18.43 21.01 49.56
CA ILE A 289 19.32 19.90 49.28
C ILE A 289 19.79 19.95 47.82
N THR A 290 20.96 19.39 47.56
CA THR A 290 21.42 19.02 46.22
C THR A 290 21.73 17.53 46.17
N LEU A 291 21.56 16.93 45.01
CA LEU A 291 21.72 15.50 44.80
C LEU A 291 22.90 15.19 43.87
N ALA A 292 23.55 14.06 44.10
CA ALA A 292 24.46 13.45 43.17
C ALA A 292 24.28 11.93 43.16
N SER A 293 24.66 11.28 42.07
CA SER A 293 24.67 9.82 41.95
C SER A 293 25.97 9.43 41.24
N THR A 294 26.91 8.88 42.00
CA THR A 294 28.24 8.47 41.50
C THR A 294 28.35 6.98 41.24
N VAL A 295 27.47 6.18 41.84
CA VAL A 295 27.36 4.72 41.69
C VAL A 295 25.90 4.30 41.66
N SER A 296 25.58 3.19 40.98
CA SER A 296 24.20 2.67 40.90
C SER A 296 23.61 2.43 42.29
N ASN A 297 22.30 2.64 42.42
CA ASN A 297 21.53 2.46 43.66
C ASN A 297 21.99 3.32 44.85
N THR A 298 22.74 4.40 44.60
CA THR A 298 23.17 5.32 45.65
C THR A 298 22.85 6.76 45.28
N LEU A 299 22.25 7.49 46.22
CA LEU A 299 21.97 8.90 46.10
C LEU A 299 22.73 9.66 47.20
N GLU A 300 23.64 10.53 46.79
CA GLU A 300 24.34 11.45 47.69
C GLU A 300 23.51 12.72 47.83
N ILE A 301 23.20 13.08 49.07
CA ILE A 301 22.35 14.20 49.45
C ILE A 301 23.24 15.20 50.18
N THR A 302 23.48 16.35 49.56
CA THR A 302 24.18 17.46 50.22
C THR A 302 23.14 18.44 50.74
N VAL A 303 23.12 18.63 52.05
CA VAL A 303 22.17 19.52 52.72
C VAL A 303 22.73 20.95 52.73
N THR A 304 22.01 21.89 52.10
CA THR A 304 22.43 23.30 52.03
C THR A 304 21.86 24.12 53.18
N GLU A 305 20.69 23.73 53.71
CA GLU A 305 20.06 24.29 54.91
C GLU A 305 19.64 23.16 55.85
N ASP A 306 19.94 23.27 57.15
CA ASP A 306 19.60 22.19 58.10
C ASP A 306 18.07 22.07 58.24
N ILE A 307 17.55 20.88 57.92
CA ILE A 307 16.12 20.55 58.00
C ILE A 307 15.89 19.40 58.97
N SER A 308 14.70 19.33 59.55
CA SER A 308 14.36 18.24 60.45
C SER A 308 14.24 16.92 59.68
N ILE A 309 14.60 15.79 60.32
CA ILE A 309 14.43 14.47 59.72
C ILE A 309 12.95 14.18 59.44
N ILE A 310 12.06 14.71 60.28
CA ILE A 310 10.61 14.58 60.11
C ILE A 310 10.15 15.32 58.84
N ASP A 311 10.69 16.52 58.59
CA ASP A 311 10.36 17.25 57.36
C ASP A 311 10.94 16.55 56.13
N PHE A 312 12.16 16.01 56.21
CA PHE A 312 12.76 15.27 55.10
C PHE A 312 11.94 14.01 54.71
N ILE A 313 11.46 13.25 55.70
CA ILE A 313 10.67 12.03 55.49
C ILE A 313 9.18 12.36 55.23
N GLY A 314 8.68 13.47 55.77
CA GLY A 314 7.27 13.83 55.78
C GLY A 314 6.84 14.89 54.74
N GLN A 315 7.76 15.58 54.08
CA GLN A 315 7.46 16.61 53.06
C GLN A 315 7.72 16.13 51.62
N ASP A 316 7.51 17.07 50.69
CA ASP A 316 7.56 16.97 49.22
C ASP A 316 8.72 16.14 48.67
N PHE A 317 9.92 16.18 49.27
CA PHE A 317 11.08 15.46 48.74
C PHE A 317 10.92 13.94 48.76
N TYR A 318 10.48 13.35 49.88
CA TYR A 318 10.34 11.90 49.99
C TYR A 318 9.23 11.37 49.07
N THR A 319 8.11 12.09 49.01
CA THR A 319 7.03 11.81 48.04
C THR A 319 7.54 11.92 46.61
N TYR A 320 8.28 12.98 46.28
CA TYR A 320 8.85 13.19 44.96
C TYR A 320 9.89 12.13 44.57
N LEU A 321 10.70 11.65 45.53
CA LEU A 321 11.63 10.54 45.37
C LEU A 321 10.87 9.25 45.01
N ILE A 322 9.81 8.94 45.75
CA ILE A 322 8.96 7.76 45.50
C ILE A 322 8.35 7.82 44.10
N GLU A 323 7.76 8.95 43.74
CA GLU A 323 7.11 9.14 42.43
C GLU A 323 8.12 9.10 41.28
N SER A 324 9.23 9.81 41.40
CA SER A 324 10.26 9.90 40.35
C SER A 324 10.94 8.57 40.07
N LEU A 325 11.17 7.77 41.11
CA LEU A 325 11.78 6.44 40.96
C LEU A 325 10.72 5.35 40.68
N GLY A 326 9.44 5.63 40.91
CA GLY A 326 8.36 4.66 40.79
C GLY A 326 8.44 3.57 41.86
N ILE A 327 8.78 3.94 43.09
CA ILE A 327 8.92 3.00 44.21
C ILE A 327 7.53 2.50 44.63
N VAL A 328 7.35 1.18 44.63
CA VAL A 328 6.10 0.52 45.04
C VAL A 328 6.19 -0.12 46.42
N LYS A 329 7.40 -0.44 46.90
CA LYS A 329 7.64 -0.95 48.26
C LYS A 329 8.95 -0.43 48.83
N ILE A 330 8.97 -0.22 50.14
CA ILE A 330 10.17 0.06 50.95
C ILE A 330 10.12 -0.92 52.13
N ASN A 331 11.18 -1.72 52.30
CA ASN A 331 11.21 -2.80 53.30
C ASN A 331 10.00 -3.76 53.21
N GLY A 332 9.48 -3.98 52.00
CA GLY A 332 8.30 -4.82 51.75
C GLY A 332 6.95 -4.16 52.03
N ASN A 333 6.92 -2.95 52.60
CA ASN A 333 5.71 -2.19 52.92
C ASN A 333 5.43 -1.12 51.84
N ALA A 334 4.17 -0.69 51.69
CA ALA A 334 3.84 0.43 50.81
C ALA A 334 4.57 1.70 51.27
N PRO A 335 5.17 2.50 50.36
CA PRO A 335 6.21 3.48 50.70
C PRO A 335 5.74 4.64 51.60
N LEU A 336 4.44 4.95 51.57
CA LEU A 336 3.79 5.98 52.41
C LEU A 336 2.99 5.38 53.58
N SER A 337 3.09 4.07 53.83
CA SER A 337 2.41 3.43 54.96
C SER A 337 3.07 3.78 56.29
N VAL A 338 2.29 3.77 57.37
CA VAL A 338 2.80 3.98 58.74
C VAL A 338 3.93 2.99 59.07
N ALA A 339 3.85 1.75 58.57
CA ALA A 339 4.90 0.74 58.76
C ALA A 339 6.20 1.15 58.05
N ALA A 340 6.16 1.51 56.76
CA ALA A 340 7.34 1.93 56.02
C ALA A 340 8.01 3.17 56.62
N LEU A 341 7.21 4.18 57.02
CA LEU A 341 7.72 5.40 57.64
C LEU A 341 8.36 5.12 59.01
N LYS A 342 7.79 4.19 59.79
CA LYS A 342 8.35 3.75 61.07
C LYS A 342 9.69 3.05 60.87
N ASP A 343 9.77 2.14 59.91
CA ASP A 343 10.99 1.39 59.60
C ASP A 343 12.10 2.32 59.07
N LEU A 344 11.75 3.25 58.19
CA LEU A 344 12.67 4.25 57.67
C LEU A 344 13.17 5.17 58.80
N LYS A 345 12.28 5.65 59.68
CA LYS A 345 12.68 6.45 60.84
C LYS A 345 13.61 5.69 61.78
N ALA A 346 13.37 4.40 62.00
CA ALA A 346 14.22 3.56 62.84
C ALA A 346 15.63 3.34 62.25
N THR A 347 15.82 3.59 60.96
CA THR A 347 17.11 3.50 60.28
C THR A 347 18.01 4.69 60.62
N PHE A 348 17.44 5.84 61.02
CA PHE A 348 18.20 7.00 61.50
C PHE A 348 18.52 6.89 63.00
N PRO A 349 19.64 7.48 63.48
CA PRO A 349 19.98 7.50 64.90
C PRO A 349 18.86 8.13 65.74
N ALA A 350 18.52 7.54 66.89
CA ALA A 350 17.40 7.97 67.72
C ALA A 350 17.56 9.40 68.29
N ASP A 351 18.80 9.88 68.39
CA ASP A 351 19.18 11.23 68.83
C ASP A 351 19.22 12.25 67.67
N ALA A 352 19.16 11.79 66.41
CA ALA A 352 19.20 12.66 65.25
C ALA A 352 17.84 13.37 65.07
N LYS A 353 17.84 14.70 65.25
CA LYS A 353 16.66 15.54 65.04
C LYS A 353 16.68 16.27 63.69
N THR A 354 17.87 16.51 63.15
CA THR A 354 18.10 17.26 61.90
C THR A 354 19.05 16.51 60.97
N LEU A 355 19.05 16.86 59.68
CA LEU A 355 19.91 16.20 58.70
C LEU A 355 21.40 16.48 58.94
N ALA A 356 21.76 17.58 59.60
CA ALA A 356 23.16 17.84 59.96
C ALA A 356 23.79 16.71 60.78
N VAL A 357 23.00 16.01 61.62
CA VAL A 357 23.46 14.87 62.44
C VAL A 357 23.72 13.61 61.58
N LEU A 358 23.23 13.60 60.35
CA LEU A 358 23.40 12.51 59.39
C LEU A 358 24.64 12.66 58.51
N LYS A 359 25.32 13.80 58.56
CA LYS A 359 26.51 14.07 57.74
C LYS A 359 27.55 12.96 57.85
N GLY A 360 27.98 12.44 56.71
CA GLY A 360 28.95 11.36 56.58
C GLY A 360 28.37 9.96 56.83
N LYS A 361 27.06 9.82 57.02
CA LYS A 361 26.38 8.53 57.23
C LYS A 361 25.67 8.06 55.96
N SER A 362 25.59 6.75 55.81
CA SER A 362 24.87 6.09 54.73
C SER A 362 23.77 5.21 55.29
N PHE A 363 22.60 5.26 54.68
CA PHE A 363 21.43 4.49 55.07
C PHE A 363 20.95 3.68 53.88
N THR A 364 20.97 2.36 54.00
CA THR A 364 20.57 1.44 52.93
C THR A 364 19.27 0.75 53.29
N PHE A 365 18.32 0.73 52.36
CA PHE A 365 17.05 0.04 52.51
C PHE A 365 16.62 -0.62 51.20
N PRO A 366 16.04 -1.83 51.24
CA PRO A 366 15.46 -2.45 50.06
C PRO A 366 14.24 -1.67 49.56
N ILE A 367 14.30 -1.26 48.29
CA ILE A 367 13.17 -0.70 47.54
C ILE A 367 12.74 -1.67 46.45
N THR A 368 11.45 -1.72 46.14
CA THR A 368 10.94 -2.33 44.91
C THR A 368 10.45 -1.21 44.01
N VAL A 369 10.95 -1.15 42.78
CA VAL A 369 10.53 -0.17 41.76
C VAL A 369 9.70 -0.84 40.67
N ASN A 370 8.69 -0.11 40.19
CA ASN A 370 7.88 -0.50 39.03
C ASN A 370 8.68 -0.24 37.74
N ASN A 371 9.57 -1.19 37.44
CA ASN A 371 10.12 -1.43 36.11
C ASN A 371 9.47 -2.74 35.65
N THR A 372 9.14 -2.96 34.38
CA THR A 372 8.48 -4.21 33.97
C THR A 372 9.54 -5.28 33.64
N PRO A 373 9.80 -6.32 34.47
CA PRO A 373 9.14 -6.74 35.72
C PRO A 373 9.72 -6.09 36.99
N ASP A 374 8.90 -6.04 38.08
CA ASP A 374 9.24 -5.36 39.33
C ASP A 374 10.67 -5.67 39.79
N PHE A 375 11.40 -4.62 40.13
CA PHE A 375 12.83 -4.72 40.42
C PHE A 375 13.11 -4.33 41.87
N THR A 376 13.62 -5.28 42.67
CA THR A 376 13.98 -5.04 44.07
C THR A 376 15.49 -4.87 44.22
N VAL A 377 15.89 -3.78 44.88
CA VAL A 377 17.30 -3.43 45.05
C VAL A 377 17.54 -2.74 46.39
N ASN A 378 18.74 -2.90 46.93
CA ASN A 378 19.19 -2.16 48.11
C ASN A 378 19.62 -0.76 47.69
N PHE A 379 18.81 0.24 48.04
CA PHE A 379 19.05 1.64 47.69
C PHE A 379 19.67 2.37 48.87
N THR A 380 20.70 3.18 48.63
CA THR A 380 21.49 3.84 49.66
C THR A 380 21.34 5.35 49.55
N LEU A 381 20.98 6.01 50.66
CA LEU A 381 21.04 7.45 50.82
C LEU A 381 22.28 7.81 51.63
N LYS A 382 23.14 8.68 51.11
CA LYS A 382 24.37 9.14 51.76
C LYS A 382 24.27 10.65 52.01
N PHE A 383 24.45 11.08 53.27
CA PHE A 383 24.33 12.48 53.71
C PHE A 383 25.66 13.14 54.02
#